data_AF-A0A7K4DPK4-F1
#
_entry.id   AF-A0A7K4DPK4-F1
#
_cell.length_a   1.000
_cell.length_b   1.000
_cell.length_c   1.000
_cell.angle_alpha   90.00
_cell.angle_beta   90.00
_cell.angle_gamma   90.00
#
_symmetry.space_group_name_H-M   'P 1'
#
loop_
_entity.id
_entity.type
_entity.pdbx_description
1 polymer ?
#
loop_
_entity_poly.entity_id
_entity_poly.type
_entity_poly.pdbx_seq_one_letter_code
_entity_poly.pdbx_strand_id
1 'polypeptide(L)'
;MTEEKKISSSIDVIDNDGNLLGAVCVTPTKERGKKDILLMDENTGTQSFRSITELINMLSRKNVSYKERKRVLDFLSERFIYLEQAIPTDHTNKKNDLKN
;
A
#
# COMPACT_ATOMS: atom_id res chain seq x y z
N MET A 1 4.32 4.00 28.18
CA MET A 1 3.19 3.71 27.27
C MET A 1 3.59 4.19 25.89
N THR A 2 4.05 3.29 25.02
CA THR A 2 4.22 3.60 23.60
C THR A 2 2.85 3.57 22.97
N GLU A 3 2.35 4.73 22.51
CA GLU A 3 1.18 4.73 21.63
C GLU A 3 1.50 3.87 20.41
N GLU A 4 0.76 2.77 20.23
CA GLU A 4 0.79 2.04 18.97
C GLU A 4 0.28 3.00 17.89
N LYS A 5 1.20 3.59 17.11
CA LYS A 5 0.88 4.45 15.97
C LYS A 5 -0.04 3.63 15.06
N LYS A 6 -1.34 3.92 15.07
CA LYS A 6 -2.33 3.24 14.23
C LYS A 6 -2.03 3.58 12.79
N ILE A 7 -1.32 2.68 12.10
CA ILE A 7 -0.99 2.85 10.69
C ILE A 7 -2.30 2.73 9.90
N SER A 8 -2.71 3.84 9.28
CA SER A 8 -3.86 3.85 8.39
C SER A 8 -3.66 2.84 7.25
N SER A 9 -4.72 2.14 6.87
CA SER A 9 -4.69 1.23 5.72
C SER A 9 -4.77 1.96 4.38
N SER A 10 -5.11 3.25 4.40
CA SER A 10 -5.31 4.09 3.23
C SER A 10 -4.94 5.56 3.47
N ILE A 11 -4.79 6.30 2.39
CA ILE A 11 -4.58 7.75 2.40
C ILE A 11 -5.45 8.40 1.33
N ASP A 12 -6.15 9.47 1.71
CA ASP A 12 -6.89 10.30 0.76
C ASP A 12 -5.93 11.06 -0.16
N VAL A 13 -6.34 11.22 -1.41
CA VAL A 13 -5.59 11.94 -2.43
C VAL A 13 -6.40 13.14 -2.89
N ILE A 14 -5.79 14.31 -2.77
CA ILE A 14 -6.41 15.59 -3.15
C ILE A 14 -5.76 16.10 -4.45
N ASP A 15 -6.56 16.56 -5.40
CA ASP A 15 -6.06 17.19 -6.62
C ASP A 15 -5.57 18.64 -6.38
N ASN A 16 -5.05 19.29 -7.42
CA ASN A 16 -4.61 20.69 -7.32
C ASN A 16 -5.75 21.69 -7.06
N ASP A 17 -6.98 21.32 -7.37
CA ASP A 17 -8.18 22.15 -7.19
C ASP A 17 -8.76 22.00 -5.78
N GLY A 18 -8.19 21.12 -4.96
CA GLY A 18 -8.61 20.85 -3.59
C GLY A 18 -9.72 19.80 -3.48
N ASN A 19 -10.07 19.12 -4.57
CA ASN A 19 -11.11 18.10 -4.55
C ASN A 19 -10.53 16.75 -4.10
N LEU A 20 -11.37 15.96 -3.42
CA LEU A 20 -11.07 14.56 -3.17
C LEU A 20 -11.10 13.81 -4.49
N LEU A 21 -9.96 13.24 -4.88
CA LEU A 21 -9.86 12.38 -6.06
C LEU A 21 -10.24 10.94 -5.72
N GLY A 22 -9.95 10.53 -4.49
CA GLY A 22 -10.15 9.18 -3.99
C GLY A 22 -9.14 8.83 -2.90
N ALA A 23 -8.93 7.53 -2.68
CA ALA A 23 -7.97 7.04 -1.69
C ALA A 23 -7.02 5.98 -2.26
N VAL A 24 -5.76 6.03 -1.84
CA VAL A 24 -4.74 5.01 -2.11
C VAL A 24 -4.64 4.06 -0.94
N CYS A 25 -4.63 2.76 -1.20
CA CYS A 25 -4.41 1.74 -0.16
C CYS A 25 -3.52 0.60 -0.65
N VAL A 26 -2.94 -0.13 0.31
CA VAL A 26 -2.17 -1.35 0.04
C VAL A 26 -2.85 -2.51 0.75
N THR A 27 -3.28 -3.50 -0.02
CA THR A 27 -3.94 -4.70 0.49
C THR A 27 -3.09 -5.94 0.21
N PRO A 28 -3.05 -6.92 1.13
CA PRO A 28 -2.58 -8.25 0.77
C PRO A 28 -3.49 -8.86 -0.31
N THR A 29 -2.89 -9.65 -1.19
CA THR A 29 -3.63 -10.42 -2.19
C THR A 29 -3.95 -11.83 -1.68
N LYS A 30 -4.67 -12.63 -2.48
CA LYS A 30 -4.88 -14.06 -2.19
C LYS A 30 -3.57 -14.86 -2.16
N GLU A 31 -2.52 -14.37 -2.81
CA GLU A 31 -1.20 -15.00 -2.81
C GLU A 31 -0.35 -14.48 -1.64
N ARG A 32 0.16 -15.40 -0.81
CA ARG A 32 0.99 -15.06 0.36
C ARG A 32 2.22 -14.26 -0.09
N GLY A 33 2.44 -13.11 0.55
CA GLY A 33 3.56 -12.21 0.27
C GLY A 33 3.33 -11.22 -0.88
N LYS A 34 2.30 -11.41 -1.71
CA LYS A 34 1.93 -10.44 -2.75
C LYS A 34 0.96 -9.39 -2.21
N LYS A 35 1.14 -8.16 -2.68
CA LYS A 35 0.39 -6.98 -2.26
C LYS A 35 -0.09 -6.23 -3.50
N ASP A 36 -1.31 -5.72 -3.45
CA ASP A 36 -1.87 -4.84 -4.48
C ASP A 36 -1.85 -3.40 -3.98
N ILE A 37 -1.51 -2.47 -4.87
CA ILE A 37 -1.68 -1.04 -4.67
C ILE A 37 -2.99 -0.66 -5.36
N LEU A 38 -3.94 -0.11 -4.61
CA LEU A 38 -5.22 0.29 -5.15
C LEU A 38 -5.37 1.80 -5.11
N LEU A 39 -5.95 2.37 -6.16
CA LEU A 39 -6.58 3.69 -6.15
C LEU A 39 -8.09 3.48 -6.21
N MET A 40 -8.80 3.88 -5.17
CA MET A 40 -10.27 3.96 -5.14
C MET A 40 -10.65 5.36 -5.60
N ASP A 41 -10.71 5.56 -6.92
CA ASP A 41 -10.98 6.86 -7.54
C ASP A 41 -12.49 7.13 -7.61
N GLU A 42 -12.94 8.33 -7.24
CA GLU A 42 -14.37 8.66 -7.20
C GLU A 42 -15.03 8.66 -8.58
N ASN A 43 -14.26 8.96 -9.63
CA ASN A 43 -14.79 9.16 -10.99
C ASN A 43 -14.64 7.92 -11.87
N THR A 44 -13.54 7.19 -11.68
CA THR A 44 -13.13 6.07 -12.54
C THR A 44 -13.24 4.71 -11.84
N GLY A 45 -13.64 4.69 -10.57
CA GLY A 45 -13.75 3.48 -9.76
C GLY A 45 -12.38 2.96 -9.30
N THR A 46 -12.35 1.71 -8.83
CA THR A 46 -11.14 1.12 -8.25
C THR A 46 -10.19 0.58 -9.34
N GLN A 47 -8.93 0.98 -9.26
CA GLN A 47 -7.85 0.51 -10.14
C GLN A 47 -6.73 -0.11 -9.32
N SER A 48 -6.18 -1.24 -9.80
CA SER A 48 -4.99 -1.88 -9.22
C SER A 48 -3.76 -1.51 -10.03
N PHE A 49 -2.68 -1.17 -9.33
CA PHE A 49 -1.39 -0.79 -9.90
C PHE A 49 -0.34 -1.83 -9.56
N ARG A 50 0.51 -2.14 -10.55
CA ARG A 50 1.58 -3.13 -10.43
C ARG A 50 2.82 -2.57 -9.74
N SER A 51 2.93 -1.24 -9.63
CA SER A 51 4.05 -0.58 -8.98
C SER A 51 3.70 0.80 -8.44
N ILE A 52 4.50 1.27 -7.49
CA ILE A 52 4.43 2.64 -6.96
C ILE A 52 4.60 3.66 -8.11
N THR A 53 5.58 3.44 -8.99
CA THR A 53 5.86 4.33 -10.12
C THR A 53 4.65 4.48 -11.05
N GLU A 54 3.96 3.37 -11.32
CA GLU A 54 2.76 3.38 -12.16
C GLU A 54 1.64 4.22 -11.51
N LEU A 55 1.39 4.04 -10.21
CA LEU A 55 0.44 4.85 -9.47
C LEU A 55 0.82 6.34 -9.49
N ILE A 56 2.07 6.68 -9.17
CA ILE A 56 2.53 8.08 -9.13
C ILE A 56 2.40 8.75 -10.50
N ASN A 57 2.67 8.02 -11.58
CA ASN A 57 2.45 8.50 -12.95
C ASN A 57 0.97 8.70 -13.24
N MET A 58 0.09 7.82 -12.77
CA MET A 58 -1.36 7.99 -12.92
C MET A 58 -1.86 9.23 -12.17
N LEU A 59 -1.45 9.41 -10.91
CA LEU A 59 -1.79 10.60 -10.13
C LEU A 59 -1.29 11.88 -10.79
N SER A 60 -0.10 11.85 -11.41
CA SER A 60 0.42 12.99 -12.16
C SER A 60 -0.46 13.37 -13.36
N ARG A 61 -1.11 12.39 -14.02
CA ARG A 61 -2.04 12.65 -15.12
C ARG A 61 -3.39 13.16 -14.63
N LYS A 62 -3.76 12.85 -13.40
CA LYS A 62 -5.00 13.28 -12.74
C LYS A 62 -4.85 14.61 -11.97
N ASN A 63 -3.94 15.49 -12.42
CA ASN A 63 -3.73 16.82 -11.82
C ASN A 63 -3.37 16.81 -10.33
N VAL A 64 -2.71 15.76 -9.82
CA VAL A 64 -2.26 15.70 -8.42
C VAL A 64 -0.89 16.38 -8.27
N SER A 65 -0.79 17.30 -7.31
CA SER A 65 0.43 18.07 -7.04
C SER A 65 1.63 17.17 -6.75
N TYR A 66 2.85 17.68 -7.00
CA TYR A 66 4.08 16.98 -6.59
C TYR A 66 4.11 16.70 -5.08
N LYS A 67 3.68 17.67 -4.27
CA LYS A 67 3.66 17.55 -2.80
C LYS A 67 2.74 16.41 -2.35
N GLU A 68 1.55 16.31 -2.96
CA GLU A 68 0.58 15.27 -2.63
C GLU A 68 1.04 13.89 -3.13
N ARG A 69 1.63 13.83 -4.34
CA ARG A 69 2.26 12.59 -4.83
C ARG A 69 3.39 12.11 -3.92
N LYS A 70 4.20 13.04 -3.37
CA LYS A 70 5.23 12.71 -2.37
C LYS A 70 4.60 12.16 -1.09
N ARG A 71 3.51 12.77 -0.60
CA ARG A 71 2.77 12.27 0.57
C ARG A 71 2.24 10.84 0.36
N VAL A 72 1.72 10.54 -0.83
CA VAL A 72 1.32 9.17 -1.21
C VAL A 72 2.51 8.22 -1.24
N LEU A 73 3.65 8.64 -1.79
CA LEU A 73 4.88 7.85 -1.82
C LEU A 73 5.38 7.51 -0.41
N ASP A 74 5.39 8.49 0.49
CA ASP A 74 5.80 8.32 1.88
C ASP A 74 4.88 7.31 2.59
N PHE A 75 3.56 7.45 2.41
CA PHE A 75 2.56 6.49 2.91
C PHE A 75 2.80 5.07 2.40
N LEU A 76 3.00 4.89 1.09
CA LEU A 76 3.22 3.57 0.50
C LEU A 76 4.48 2.93 1.08
N SER A 77 5.56 3.70 1.23
CA SER A 77 6.83 3.22 1.78
C SER A 77 6.67 2.73 3.23
N GLU A 78 6.04 3.52 4.09
CA GLU A 78 5.74 3.11 5.48
C GLU A 78 4.86 1.85 5.50
N ARG A 79 3.85 1.79 4.62
CA ARG A 79 2.89 0.68 4.58
C ARG A 79 3.53 -0.60 4.09
N PHE A 80 4.40 -0.56 3.09
CA PHE A 80 5.11 -1.74 2.60
C PHE A 80 6.01 -2.34 3.67
N ILE A 81 6.79 -1.51 4.36
CA ILE A 81 7.67 -1.92 5.47
C ILE A 81 6.85 -2.59 6.58
N TYR A 82 5.77 -1.95 7.00
CA TYR A 82 4.88 -2.50 8.02
C TYR A 82 4.32 -3.88 7.61
N LEU A 83 3.85 -4.00 6.36
CA LEU A 83 3.31 -5.25 5.86
C LEU A 83 4.35 -6.35 5.68
N GLU A 84 5.64 -6.04 5.51
CA GLU A 84 6.71 -7.04 5.53
C GLU A 84 6.96 -7.57 6.94
N GLN A 85 6.98 -6.69 7.94
CA GLN A 85 7.19 -7.06 9.34
C GLN A 85 6.00 -7.83 9.94
N ALA A 86 4.79 -7.59 9.43
CA ALA A 86 3.57 -8.22 9.92
C ALA A 86 3.35 -9.65 9.38
N ILE A 87 4.13 -10.12 8.40
CA ILE A 87 4.04 -11.51 7.91
C ILE A 87 4.87 -12.39 8.85
N PRO A 88 4.27 -13.32 9.62
CA PRO A 88 5.04 -14.26 10.42
C PRO A 88 5.90 -15.10 9.48
N THR A 89 7.21 -15.08 9.71
CA THR A 89 8.14 -16.03 9.12
C THR A 89 7.87 -17.39 9.75
N ASP A 90 7.10 -18.24 9.09
CA ASP A 90 7.08 -19.67 9.41
C ASP A 90 8.43 -20.28 8.98
N HIS A 91 9.45 -20.03 9.80
CA HIS A 91 10.63 -20.89 9.87
C HIS A 91 10.52 -21.75 11.13
N THR A 92 9.41 -22.48 11.27
CA THR A 92 9.44 -23.74 12.00
C THR A 92 9.89 -24.84 11.03
N ASN A 93 11.18 -24.86 10.74
CA ASN A 93 11.82 -26.13 10.36
C ASN A 93 11.92 -26.97 11.64
N LYS A 94 10.79 -27.52 12.08
CA LYS A 94 10.74 -28.50 13.17
C LYS A 94 9.77 -29.62 12.83
N LYS A 95 10.39 -30.79 12.63
CA LYS A 95 9.93 -32.19 12.72
C LYS A 95 10.08 -32.95 11.40
N ASN A 96 10.56 -34.19 11.35
CA ASN A 96 11.16 -35.11 12.33
C ASN A 96 11.67 -36.32 11.53
N ASP A 97 12.70 -36.99 12.07
CA ASP A 97 12.99 -38.43 11.97
C ASP A 97 12.46 -39.23 10.77
N LEU A 98 13.37 -39.70 9.91
CA LEU A 98 13.37 -41.12 9.55
C LEU A 98 14.75 -41.71 9.84
N LYS A 99 14.76 -42.55 10.88
CA LYS A 99 15.74 -43.61 11.08
C LYS A 99 15.90 -44.41 9.78
N ASN A 100 17.14 -44.72 9.44
CA ASN A 100 17.60 -46.06 9.05
C ASN A 100 19.11 -46.14 9.26
#